data_AF-A0A7S0KTB9-F1
#
_entry.id   AF-A0A7S0KTB9-F1
#
_cell.length_a   1.000
_cell.length_b   1.000
_cell.length_c   1.000
_cell.angle_alpha   90.00
_cell.angle_beta   90.00
_cell.angle_gamma   90.00
#
_symmetry.space_group_name_H-M   'P 1'
#
loop_
_entity.id
_entity.type
_entity.pdbx_description
1 polymer ?
#
loop_
_entity_poly.entity_id
_entity_poly.type
_entity_poly.pdbx_seq_one_letter_code
_entity_poly.pdbx_strand_id
1 'polypeptide(L)'
;KNSVAGAGGDVSSGADDEGSDGDGTRTLLFAPPATATEFFHDMHAILRVHSYGPSKSFCHKRLNLTEQKFSLHVMLNADREFMAQKEAPHRDFYNVRKVDTHVHHSACMNQKHLLRFIKSKLKREPHEQVIYRDGKFLNLREVFESINLSSYDLNVDTLDMHADKNTFHRFDRFNLKYNPCGQSRLREVFIKQDNLIRGRFLAEVTKEVISDLEAAKYQMAEYRISIYGRRAAEWDTLASWVLNNRIFSNNVVWLIQLPRLYNIYRGQGTVQNFQQMLDNIFQPLFEVTVDPSSHPALHHFLQLVVGFDMVDDESKPERRPSKHMRTPEEWDVPHNPAFAYYAYYVYANLYTLNKLRESKGLNTISFRPHAGEAGDIDHLAAAFLLTKNIAHGINLRKSPVLQYLYYLEQIGLNMSPLSNNSLFLDYHRNPFPVYFARGLRVTLSTDDPLQIHMTKEPLVEEYSVAASVWKLSAADLCEIARNSVLNSDFPHEDKQHWVSDTYWLPGPSGNDMKKTNVPNIRVQFRNDVLAAERALVAAGVAQATAKGRALHVS
;
A
#
# COMPACT_ATOMS: atom_id res chain seq x y z
N LYS A 1 25.88 -44.27 -54.48
CA LYS A 1 26.93 -44.29 -55.51
C LYS A 1 28.10 -43.45 -54.99
N ASN A 2 29.19 -44.14 -54.63
CA ASN A 2 30.59 -43.72 -54.49
C ASN A 2 30.91 -42.59 -53.49
N SER A 3 31.50 -42.85 -52.30
CA SER A 3 32.92 -43.23 -51.99
C SER A 3 33.88 -42.05 -52.25
N VAL A 4 34.75 -41.53 -51.37
CA VAL A 4 35.92 -42.05 -50.60
C VAL A 4 36.49 -40.81 -49.86
N ALA A 5 36.69 -40.75 -48.54
CA ALA A 5 37.83 -41.16 -47.67
C ALA A 5 39.11 -40.27 -47.64
N GLY A 6 39.48 -39.85 -46.41
CA GLY A 6 40.84 -39.63 -45.86
C GLY A 6 41.57 -38.31 -46.17
N ALA A 7 42.49 -37.76 -45.37
CA ALA A 7 42.97 -37.94 -43.99
C ALA A 7 44.05 -36.85 -43.72
N GLY A 8 44.16 -36.34 -42.49
CA GLY A 8 45.43 -35.88 -41.86
C GLY A 8 45.87 -34.41 -41.97
N GLY A 9 46.28 -33.81 -40.84
CA GLY A 9 47.10 -32.58 -40.79
C GLY A 9 46.96 -31.75 -39.52
N ASP A 10 48.01 -31.72 -38.70
CA ASP A 10 48.11 -31.20 -37.33
C ASP A 10 48.49 -29.69 -37.21
N VAL A 11 48.13 -29.07 -36.07
CA VAL A 11 48.82 -27.99 -35.28
C VAL A 11 48.77 -26.48 -35.67
N SER A 12 48.23 -25.72 -34.70
CA SER A 12 48.55 -24.37 -34.16
C SER A 12 48.00 -23.06 -34.74
N SER A 13 47.40 -22.33 -33.77
CA SER A 13 47.44 -20.88 -33.50
C SER A 13 46.79 -19.91 -34.49
N GLY A 14 45.65 -19.38 -34.06
CA GLY A 14 45.05 -18.15 -34.56
C GLY A 14 43.90 -17.78 -33.62
N ALA A 15 44.18 -16.95 -32.64
CA ALA A 15 43.14 -16.24 -31.92
C ALA A 15 42.50 -15.27 -32.89
N ASP A 16 41.21 -15.41 -33.14
CA ASP A 16 40.36 -14.33 -33.65
C ASP A 16 38.97 -14.48 -33.01
N ASP A 17 38.84 -13.70 -31.94
CA ASP A 17 37.62 -13.28 -31.31
C ASP A 17 36.93 -12.32 -32.29
N GLU A 18 36.02 -12.83 -33.12
CA GLU A 18 35.10 -12.00 -33.89
C GLU A 18 33.68 -12.20 -33.36
N GLY A 19 33.28 -11.23 -32.54
CA GLY A 19 31.93 -11.06 -32.04
C GLY A 19 30.92 -10.99 -33.18
N SER A 20 29.99 -11.94 -33.18
CA SER A 20 28.73 -11.76 -33.88
C SER A 20 27.83 -10.88 -33.03
N ASP A 21 27.81 -9.58 -33.32
CA ASP A 21 26.72 -8.68 -32.99
C ASP A 21 25.44 -9.21 -33.65
N GLY A 22 24.76 -10.11 -32.94
CA GLY A 22 23.39 -10.44 -33.23
C GLY A 22 22.51 -9.31 -32.75
N ASP A 23 22.04 -8.49 -33.69
CA ASP A 23 20.85 -7.63 -33.53
C ASP A 23 19.60 -8.52 -33.39
N GLY A 24 19.61 -9.35 -32.35
CA GLY A 24 18.46 -10.12 -31.93
C GLY A 24 17.59 -9.16 -31.13
N THR A 25 16.49 -8.70 -31.73
CA THR A 25 15.40 -8.03 -31.03
C THR A 25 15.13 -8.77 -29.72
N ARG A 26 15.57 -8.19 -28.60
CA ARG A 26 15.40 -8.76 -27.27
C ARG A 26 13.92 -8.71 -26.93
N THR A 27 13.20 -9.79 -27.21
CA THR A 27 11.78 -9.91 -26.86
C THR A 27 11.63 -10.14 -25.36
N LEU A 28 10.76 -9.38 -24.70
CA LEU A 28 10.39 -9.61 -23.31
C LEU A 28 9.75 -11.00 -23.18
N LEU A 29 10.24 -11.80 -22.23
CA LEU A 29 9.68 -13.13 -21.94
C LEU A 29 8.22 -13.02 -21.45
N PHE A 30 7.94 -12.00 -20.64
CA PHE A 30 6.61 -11.64 -20.17
C PHE A 30 6.41 -10.16 -20.44
N ALA A 31 5.61 -9.80 -21.43
CA ALA A 31 5.26 -8.41 -21.70
C ALA A 31 4.07 -7.98 -20.82
N PRO A 32 3.99 -6.70 -20.40
CA PRO A 32 2.77 -6.17 -19.79
C PRO A 32 1.60 -6.28 -20.77
N PRO A 33 0.36 -6.35 -20.27
CA PRO A 33 -0.82 -6.59 -21.11
C PRO A 33 -1.12 -5.48 -22.12
N ALA A 34 -0.62 -4.26 -21.88
CA ALA A 34 -0.79 -3.11 -22.75
C ALA A 34 0.42 -2.18 -22.66
N THR A 35 0.67 -1.44 -23.74
CA THR A 35 1.66 -0.36 -23.81
C THR A 35 1.21 0.87 -23.02
N ALA A 36 2.14 1.80 -22.74
CA ALA A 36 1.84 3.03 -22.01
C ALA A 36 0.74 3.86 -22.71
N THR A 37 0.82 3.94 -24.04
CA THR A 37 -0.14 4.68 -24.86
C THR A 37 -1.53 4.08 -24.82
N GLU A 38 -1.66 2.76 -24.90
CA GLU A 38 -2.94 2.05 -24.78
C GLU A 38 -3.54 2.25 -23.37
N PHE A 39 -2.73 2.11 -22.32
CA PHE A 39 -3.16 2.41 -20.96
C PHE A 39 -3.68 3.85 -20.82
N PHE A 40 -2.97 4.85 -21.35
CA PHE A 40 -3.45 6.23 -21.31
C PHE A 40 -4.73 6.40 -22.15
N HIS A 41 -4.88 5.69 -23.26
CA HIS A 41 -6.13 5.67 -24.04
C HIS A 41 -7.31 5.15 -23.23
N ASP A 42 -7.14 4.02 -22.54
CA ASP A 42 -8.14 3.41 -21.66
C ASP A 42 -8.50 4.28 -20.49
N MET A 43 -7.50 4.86 -19.82
CA MET A 43 -7.71 5.81 -18.73
C MET A 43 -8.55 7.01 -19.21
N HIS A 44 -8.25 7.56 -20.38
CA HIS A 44 -9.07 8.63 -20.97
C HIS A 44 -10.47 8.14 -21.34
N ALA A 45 -10.65 6.89 -21.75
CA ALA A 45 -11.98 6.33 -22.01
C ALA A 45 -12.82 6.28 -20.73
N ILE A 46 -12.26 5.81 -19.62
CA ILE A 46 -12.91 5.85 -18.31
C ILE A 46 -13.24 7.29 -17.91
N LEU A 47 -12.32 8.23 -18.09
CA LEU A 47 -12.57 9.64 -17.78
C LEU A 47 -13.67 10.29 -18.64
N ARG A 48 -13.84 9.84 -19.89
CA ARG A 48 -14.99 10.23 -20.73
C ARG A 48 -16.30 9.69 -20.17
N VAL A 49 -16.35 8.40 -19.81
CA VAL A 49 -17.55 7.79 -19.20
C VAL A 49 -17.88 8.45 -17.86
N HIS A 50 -16.87 8.71 -17.04
CA HIS A 50 -16.97 9.46 -15.80
C HIS A 50 -17.59 10.83 -16.02
N SER A 51 -17.16 11.56 -17.06
CA SER A 51 -17.64 12.92 -17.35
C SER A 51 -19.02 12.93 -18.01
N TYR A 52 -19.51 11.81 -18.53
CA TYR A 52 -20.79 11.71 -19.20
C TYR A 52 -21.97 11.85 -18.22
N GLY A 53 -22.81 12.87 -18.45
CA GLY A 53 -23.92 13.22 -17.56
C GLY A 53 -24.87 12.06 -17.23
N PRO A 54 -25.39 11.33 -18.23
CA PRO A 54 -26.27 10.19 -17.98
C PRO A 54 -25.61 9.07 -17.14
N SER A 55 -24.32 8.78 -17.35
CA SER A 55 -23.59 7.83 -16.51
C SER A 55 -23.52 8.29 -15.07
N LYS A 56 -23.22 9.58 -14.81
CA LYS A 56 -23.21 10.14 -13.45
C LYS A 56 -24.56 9.98 -12.77
N SER A 57 -25.65 10.36 -13.45
CA SER A 57 -27.01 10.26 -12.90
C SER A 57 -27.41 8.80 -12.65
N PHE A 58 -27.08 7.89 -13.57
CA PHE A 58 -27.35 6.47 -13.42
C PHE A 58 -26.61 5.91 -12.20
N CYS A 59 -25.29 6.05 -12.14
CA CYS A 59 -24.47 5.51 -11.05
C CYS A 59 -24.86 6.11 -9.70
N HIS A 60 -25.14 7.42 -9.63
CA HIS A 60 -25.62 8.04 -8.40
C HIS A 60 -26.94 7.43 -7.90
N LYS A 61 -27.91 7.21 -8.79
CA LYS A 61 -29.17 6.53 -8.43
C LYS A 61 -28.93 5.09 -7.98
N ARG A 62 -28.03 4.36 -8.64
CA ARG A 62 -27.69 2.97 -8.24
C ARG A 62 -27.04 2.91 -6.87
N LEU A 63 -26.06 3.77 -6.60
CA LEU A 63 -25.38 3.84 -5.31
C LEU A 63 -26.33 4.23 -4.17
N ASN A 64 -27.21 5.21 -4.39
CA ASN A 64 -28.23 5.54 -3.40
C ASN A 64 -29.18 4.36 -3.17
N LEU A 65 -29.53 3.60 -4.22
CA LEU A 65 -30.37 2.42 -4.08
C LEU A 65 -29.68 1.31 -3.27
N THR A 66 -28.39 1.04 -3.47
CA THR A 66 -27.67 0.02 -2.69
C THR A 66 -27.57 0.42 -1.22
N GLU A 67 -27.36 1.71 -0.93
CA GLU A 67 -27.41 2.28 0.41
C GLU A 67 -28.78 2.07 1.07
N GLN A 68 -29.88 2.44 0.40
CA GLN A 68 -31.23 2.27 0.93
C GLN A 68 -31.61 0.80 1.13
N LYS A 69 -31.18 -0.09 0.21
CA LYS A 69 -31.35 -1.54 0.38
C LYS A 69 -30.67 -2.03 1.65
N PHE A 70 -29.47 -1.53 1.97
CA PHE A 70 -28.77 -1.91 3.20
C PHE A 70 -29.48 -1.36 4.44
N SER A 71 -29.93 -0.11 4.42
CA SER A 71 -30.73 0.45 5.51
C SER A 71 -32.00 -0.38 5.76
N LEU A 72 -32.72 -0.77 4.70
CA LEU A 72 -33.89 -1.64 4.81
C LEU A 72 -33.53 -3.02 5.36
N HIS A 73 -32.43 -3.61 4.89
CA HIS A 73 -31.94 -4.90 5.40
C HIS A 73 -31.65 -4.85 6.90
N VAL A 74 -30.95 -3.80 7.37
CA VAL A 74 -30.66 -3.61 8.79
C VAL A 74 -31.96 -3.46 9.59
N MET A 75 -32.91 -2.64 9.12
CA MET A 75 -34.21 -2.47 9.80
C MET A 75 -35.00 -3.79 9.94
N LEU A 76 -34.88 -4.70 8.97
CA LEU A 76 -35.62 -5.96 8.98
C LEU A 76 -34.87 -7.11 9.66
N ASN A 77 -33.53 -7.09 9.67
CA ASN A 77 -32.72 -8.26 10.02
C ASN A 77 -31.69 -8.01 11.13
N ALA A 78 -31.55 -6.80 11.69
CA ALA A 78 -30.55 -6.53 12.74
C ALA A 78 -30.64 -7.50 13.93
N ASP A 79 -31.85 -7.79 14.41
CA ASP A 79 -32.04 -8.75 15.52
C ASP A 79 -31.65 -10.17 15.13
N ARG A 80 -31.93 -10.57 13.88
CA ARG A 80 -31.55 -11.88 13.35
C ARG A 80 -30.04 -12.01 13.19
N GLU A 81 -29.38 -10.96 12.70
CA GLU A 81 -27.92 -10.88 12.63
C GLU A 81 -27.31 -11.00 14.02
N PHE A 82 -27.83 -10.25 14.99
CA PHE A 82 -27.38 -10.30 16.38
C PHE A 82 -27.55 -11.69 17.01
N MET A 83 -28.70 -12.32 16.82
CA MET A 83 -28.94 -13.68 17.32
C MET A 83 -28.02 -14.70 16.65
N ALA A 84 -27.75 -14.56 15.35
CA ALA A 84 -26.81 -15.43 14.63
C ALA A 84 -25.38 -15.31 15.18
N GLN A 85 -24.93 -14.11 15.58
CA GLN A 85 -23.61 -13.97 16.23
C GLN A 85 -23.53 -14.72 17.56
N LYS A 86 -24.63 -14.82 18.31
CA LYS A 86 -24.67 -15.58 19.57
C LYS A 86 -24.50 -17.09 19.37
N GLU A 87 -24.77 -17.61 18.17
CA GLU A 87 -24.54 -19.02 17.83
C GLU A 87 -23.03 -19.35 17.68
N ALA A 88 -22.17 -18.32 17.63
CA ALA A 88 -20.72 -18.43 17.67
C ALA A 88 -20.15 -17.90 19.01
N PRO A 89 -20.44 -18.56 20.16
CA PRO A 89 -20.21 -17.99 21.49
C PRO A 89 -18.73 -17.71 21.82
N HIS A 90 -17.79 -18.34 21.11
CA HIS A 90 -16.35 -18.15 21.31
C HIS A 90 -15.76 -17.03 20.45
N ARG A 91 -16.57 -16.32 19.65
CA ARG A 91 -16.12 -15.21 18.82
C ARG A 91 -16.88 -13.94 19.13
N ASP A 92 -16.14 -12.90 19.43
CA ASP A 92 -16.59 -11.52 19.52
C ASP A 92 -15.67 -10.63 18.67
N PHE A 93 -15.86 -9.32 18.75
CA PHE A 93 -14.99 -8.38 18.05
C PHE A 93 -13.52 -8.53 18.46
N TYR A 94 -13.19 -8.83 19.71
CA TYR A 94 -11.80 -8.98 20.17
C TYR A 94 -11.15 -10.27 19.68
N ASN A 95 -11.94 -11.32 19.42
CA ASN A 95 -11.45 -12.63 19.00
C ASN A 95 -11.56 -12.90 17.49
N VAL A 96 -11.94 -11.90 16.68
CA VAL A 96 -11.81 -11.96 15.22
C VAL A 96 -10.48 -11.36 14.77
N ARG A 97 -9.84 -11.98 13.80
CA ARG A 97 -8.62 -11.44 13.20
C ARG A 97 -8.94 -10.17 12.43
N LYS A 98 -8.09 -9.16 12.63
CA LYS A 98 -8.16 -7.88 11.92
C LYS A 98 -6.75 -7.46 11.56
N VAL A 99 -6.62 -6.91 10.36
CA VAL A 99 -5.34 -6.49 9.80
C VAL A 99 -5.35 -4.98 9.70
N ASP A 100 -4.32 -4.34 10.21
CA ASP A 100 -4.02 -2.96 9.87
C ASP A 100 -3.47 -2.91 8.43
N THR A 101 -4.37 -2.66 7.49
CA THR A 101 -4.08 -2.71 6.05
C THR A 101 -3.32 -1.48 5.55
N HIS A 102 -3.22 -0.42 6.36
CA HIS A 102 -2.53 0.81 6.00
C HIS A 102 -1.84 1.46 7.20
N VAL A 103 -0.54 1.20 7.34
CA VAL A 103 0.31 1.78 8.38
C VAL A 103 1.73 2.02 7.87
N HIS A 104 2.26 3.21 8.13
CA HIS A 104 3.65 3.57 7.83
C HIS A 104 4.57 3.10 8.96
N HIS A 105 5.61 2.30 8.62
CA HIS A 105 6.53 1.73 9.61
C HIS A 105 7.19 2.79 10.50
N SER A 106 7.59 3.92 9.92
CA SER A 106 8.22 5.02 10.67
C SER A 106 7.33 5.63 11.75
N ALA A 107 6.01 5.42 11.69
CA ALA A 107 5.04 5.92 12.66
C ALA A 107 4.24 4.80 13.34
N CYS A 108 4.65 3.54 13.25
CA CYS A 108 3.87 2.42 13.78
C CYS A 108 3.83 2.32 15.32
N MET A 109 4.57 3.19 16.01
CA MET A 109 4.74 3.19 17.46
C MET A 109 3.99 4.36 18.11
N ASN A 110 3.54 4.19 19.36
CA ASN A 110 2.91 5.27 20.12
C ASN A 110 3.96 6.30 20.62
N GLN A 111 3.61 7.58 20.72
CA GLN A 111 4.50 8.65 21.20
C GLN A 111 5.09 8.38 22.59
N LYS A 112 4.27 7.88 23.51
CA LYS A 112 4.70 7.53 24.87
C LYS A 112 5.72 6.39 24.86
N HIS A 113 5.58 5.45 23.93
CA HIS A 113 6.51 4.35 23.75
C HIS A 113 7.85 4.86 23.20
N LEU A 114 7.82 5.62 22.10
CA LEU A 114 9.02 6.21 21.50
C LEU A 114 9.76 7.12 22.50
N LEU A 115 9.05 7.97 23.23
CA LEU A 115 9.63 8.84 24.25
C LEU A 115 10.33 8.03 25.34
N ARG A 116 9.68 6.97 25.85
CA ARG A 116 10.28 6.07 26.84
C ARG A 116 11.54 5.39 26.29
N PHE A 117 11.51 4.98 25.03
CA PHE A 117 12.64 4.37 24.34
C PHE A 117 13.82 5.36 24.26
N ILE A 118 13.60 6.58 23.77
CA ILE A 118 14.60 7.65 23.68
C ILE A 118 15.23 7.94 25.06
N LYS A 119 14.40 8.10 26.11
CA LYS A 119 14.88 8.31 27.48
C LYS A 119 15.74 7.15 27.99
N SER A 120 15.32 5.92 27.70
CA SER A 120 16.05 4.72 28.07
C SER A 120 17.43 4.66 27.42
N LYS A 121 17.51 5.00 26.12
CA LYS A 121 18.77 5.04 25.37
C LYS A 121 19.70 6.15 25.85
N LEU A 122 19.17 7.35 26.10
CA LEU A 122 19.96 8.46 26.64
C LEU A 122 20.54 8.14 28.03
N LYS A 123 19.84 7.34 28.84
CA LYS A 123 20.32 6.91 30.17
C LYS A 123 21.33 5.77 30.12
N ARG A 124 21.12 4.77 29.24
CA ARG A 124 21.91 3.53 29.21
C ARG A 124 23.13 3.61 28.29
N GLU A 125 23.03 4.35 27.20
CA GLU A 125 24.04 4.40 26.13
C GLU A 125 24.37 5.85 25.69
N PRO A 126 24.69 6.78 26.63
CA PRO A 126 24.89 8.20 26.30
C PRO A 126 26.11 8.49 25.42
N HIS A 127 27.14 7.63 25.48
CA HIS A 127 28.41 7.83 24.79
C HIS A 127 28.47 7.16 23.41
N GLU A 128 27.39 6.52 22.97
CA GLU A 128 27.30 5.91 21.66
C GLU A 128 27.41 6.97 20.56
N GLN A 129 28.24 6.74 19.55
CA GLN A 129 28.34 7.62 18.38
C GLN A 129 27.15 7.39 17.45
N VAL A 130 26.31 8.41 17.27
CA VAL A 130 25.01 8.26 16.58
C VAL A 130 24.88 9.05 15.30
N ILE A 131 25.65 10.12 15.12
CA ILE A 131 25.57 10.98 13.93
C ILE A 131 26.93 11.62 13.61
N TYR A 132 27.20 11.81 12.32
CA TYR A 132 28.33 12.60 11.83
C TYR A 132 27.82 13.89 11.22
N ARG A 133 28.19 15.04 11.80
CA ARG A 133 27.83 16.37 11.28
C ARG A 133 28.87 17.40 11.63
N ASP A 134 28.95 18.44 10.80
CA ASP A 134 29.82 19.60 11.02
C ASP A 134 31.29 19.18 11.22
N GLY A 135 31.71 18.13 10.51
CA GLY A 135 33.07 17.58 10.57
C GLY A 135 33.37 16.67 11.78
N LYS A 136 32.42 16.48 12.70
CA LYS A 136 32.62 15.73 13.95
C LYS A 136 31.61 14.58 14.11
N PHE A 137 32.08 13.47 14.67
CA PHE A 137 31.20 12.42 15.21
C PHE A 137 30.65 12.87 16.56
N LEU A 138 29.32 12.94 16.67
CA LEU A 138 28.63 13.29 17.89
C LEU A 138 28.08 12.03 18.55
N ASN A 139 28.30 11.91 19.86
CA ASN A 139 27.64 10.90 20.66
C ASN A 139 26.20 11.30 21.03
N LEU A 140 25.39 10.36 21.50
CA LEU A 140 23.99 10.59 21.80
C LEU A 140 23.79 11.75 22.79
N ARG A 141 24.62 11.83 23.83
CA ARG A 141 24.57 12.93 24.79
C ARG A 141 24.91 14.28 24.16
N GLU A 142 25.97 14.36 23.37
CA GLU A 142 26.37 15.59 22.65
C GLU A 142 25.27 16.07 21.69
N VAL A 143 24.54 15.15 21.05
CA VAL A 143 23.39 15.50 20.20
C VAL A 143 22.30 16.20 21.03
N PHE A 144 21.93 15.64 22.19
CA PHE A 144 20.93 16.24 23.07
C PHE A 144 21.39 17.58 23.68
N GLU A 145 22.67 17.67 24.07
CA GLU A 145 23.28 18.93 24.52
C GLU A 145 23.27 20.00 23.42
N SER A 146 23.51 19.63 22.15
CA SER A 146 23.47 20.57 21.02
C SER A 146 22.08 21.14 20.72
N ILE A 147 21.02 20.45 21.15
CA ILE A 147 19.62 20.86 20.97
C ILE A 147 19.12 21.60 22.24
N ASN A 148 19.96 21.69 23.28
CA ASN A 148 19.62 22.25 24.58
C ASN A 148 18.41 21.55 25.23
N LEU A 149 18.34 20.21 25.11
CA LEU A 149 17.30 19.37 25.71
C LEU A 149 17.92 18.32 26.63
N SER A 150 17.46 18.25 27.88
CA SER A 150 17.86 17.19 28.82
C SER A 150 16.85 16.04 28.86
N SER A 151 17.25 14.89 29.41
CA SER A 151 16.33 13.75 29.63
C SER A 151 15.13 14.08 30.52
N TYR A 152 15.27 15.09 31.39
CA TYR A 152 14.23 15.54 32.30
C TYR A 152 13.17 16.37 31.57
N ASP A 153 13.60 17.20 30.63
CA ASP A 153 12.73 18.11 29.88
C ASP A 153 11.90 17.38 28.82
N LEU A 154 12.35 16.20 28.38
CA LEU A 154 11.63 15.39 27.40
C LEU A 154 10.28 14.90 27.95
N ASN A 155 9.20 15.38 27.37
CA ASN A 155 7.84 14.89 27.53
C ASN A 155 7.18 14.73 26.15
N VAL A 156 5.92 14.26 26.11
CA VAL A 156 5.19 14.02 24.85
C VAL A 156 5.01 15.33 24.08
N ASP A 157 4.70 16.43 24.75
CA ASP A 157 4.51 17.74 24.12
C ASP A 157 5.81 18.28 23.52
N THR A 158 6.95 18.12 24.21
CA THR A 158 8.27 18.50 23.67
C THR A 158 8.72 17.61 22.52
N LEU A 159 8.19 16.38 22.41
CA LEU A 159 8.43 15.52 21.25
C LEU A 159 7.76 16.10 20.00
N ASP A 160 6.65 16.82 20.17
CA ASP A 160 5.91 17.57 19.15
C ASP A 160 5.62 16.77 17.87
N MET A 161 5.25 15.49 18.03
CA MET A 161 4.96 14.60 16.90
C MET A 161 3.46 14.40 16.66
N HIS A 162 2.60 14.95 17.50
CA HIS A 162 1.15 14.84 17.32
C HIS A 162 0.66 15.75 16.19
N ALA A 163 -0.25 15.24 15.36
CA ALA A 163 -0.95 16.04 14.36
C ALA A 163 -1.99 16.93 15.06
N ASP A 164 -1.87 18.24 14.89
CA ASP A 164 -2.75 19.24 15.51
C ASP A 164 -3.59 19.97 14.45
N LYS A 165 -4.42 20.92 14.89
CA LYS A 165 -5.22 21.77 13.97
C LYS A 165 -4.36 22.52 12.94
N ASN A 166 -3.07 22.73 13.20
CA ASN A 166 -2.16 23.43 12.31
C ASN A 166 -1.61 22.53 11.19
N THR A 167 -1.84 21.22 11.26
CA THR A 167 -1.53 20.24 10.20
C THR A 167 -2.64 20.09 9.16
N PHE A 168 -3.84 20.57 9.45
CA PHE A 168 -4.99 20.50 8.53
C PHE A 168 -4.69 21.27 7.22
N HIS A 169 -4.80 20.59 6.09
CA HIS A 169 -4.40 21.04 4.75
C HIS A 169 -2.91 21.41 4.59
N ARG A 170 -2.05 21.05 5.54
CA ARG A 170 -0.61 21.39 5.57
C ARG A 170 0.23 20.12 5.64
N PHE A 171 0.28 19.40 4.52
CA PHE A 171 1.05 18.15 4.40
C PHE A 171 2.55 18.38 4.63
N ASP A 172 3.07 19.57 4.34
CA ASP A 172 4.44 19.97 4.68
C ASP A 172 4.69 19.97 6.19
N ARG A 173 3.74 20.51 6.98
CA ARG A 173 3.80 20.50 8.44
C ARG A 173 3.64 19.10 9.01
N PHE A 174 2.76 18.29 8.43
CA PHE A 174 2.62 16.88 8.79
C PHE A 174 3.94 16.12 8.59
N ASN A 175 4.63 16.32 7.46
CA ASN A 175 5.94 15.72 7.24
C ASN A 175 7.01 16.14 8.26
N LEU A 176 6.91 17.37 8.78
CA LEU A 176 7.80 17.86 9.83
C LEU A 176 7.52 17.18 11.19
N LYS A 177 6.31 16.68 11.45
CA LYS A 177 5.94 15.96 12.68
C LYS A 177 6.61 14.59 12.80
N TYR A 178 7.17 14.04 11.72
CA TYR A 178 8.09 12.90 11.81
C TYR A 178 9.44 13.25 12.46
N ASN A 179 9.74 14.54 12.71
CA ASN A 179 10.96 14.95 13.40
C ASN A 179 10.72 15.04 14.91
N PRO A 180 11.29 14.15 15.73
CA PRO A 180 11.20 14.27 17.19
C PRO A 180 11.76 15.61 17.66
N CYS A 181 11.02 16.29 18.53
CA CYS A 181 11.31 17.63 19.03
C CYS A 181 11.49 18.69 17.92
N GLY A 182 10.92 18.45 16.73
CA GLY A 182 11.14 19.28 15.54
C GLY A 182 12.54 19.16 14.94
N GLN A 183 13.36 18.22 15.42
CA GLN A 183 14.77 18.09 15.03
C GLN A 183 14.99 16.93 14.06
N SER A 184 15.41 17.27 12.84
CA SER A 184 15.76 16.28 11.81
C SER A 184 16.88 15.33 12.24
N ARG A 185 17.79 15.78 13.12
CA ARG A 185 18.86 14.98 13.71
C ARG A 185 18.31 13.78 14.50
N LEU A 186 17.27 13.99 15.32
CA LEU A 186 16.67 12.92 16.12
C LEU A 186 15.90 11.93 15.25
N ARG A 187 15.27 12.41 14.16
CA ARG A 187 14.64 11.52 13.17
C ARG A 187 15.65 10.60 12.50
N GLU A 188 16.79 11.16 12.10
CA GLU A 188 17.87 10.38 11.48
C GLU A 188 18.40 9.31 12.42
N VAL A 189 18.55 9.61 13.72
CA VAL A 189 19.06 8.66 14.71
C VAL A 189 18.04 7.58 15.08
N PHE A 190 16.78 7.94 15.33
CA PHE A 190 15.79 7.03 15.92
C PHE A 190 14.78 6.44 14.93
N ILE A 191 14.51 7.11 13.80
CA ILE A 191 13.37 6.79 12.91
C ILE A 191 13.85 6.47 11.47
N LYS A 192 15.17 6.46 11.21
CA LYS A 192 15.73 6.00 9.93
C LYS A 192 16.54 4.72 10.08
N GLN A 193 16.39 3.85 9.07
CA GLN A 193 17.17 2.60 8.95
C GLN A 193 18.55 2.82 8.34
N ASP A 194 18.67 3.76 7.39
CA ASP A 194 19.93 4.18 6.78
C ASP A 194 20.49 5.39 7.54
N ASN A 195 21.37 5.12 8.51
CA ASN A 195 22.08 6.11 9.32
C ASN A 195 23.44 5.56 9.80
N LEU A 196 24.21 6.36 10.56
CA LEU A 196 25.56 6.00 11.02
C LEU A 196 25.60 4.69 11.81
N ILE A 197 24.61 4.44 12.67
CA ILE A 197 24.48 3.22 13.49
C ILE A 197 23.71 2.10 12.76
N ARG A 198 23.57 2.19 11.44
CA ARG A 198 22.91 1.22 10.58
C ARG A 198 21.50 0.85 11.07
N GLY A 199 20.75 1.84 11.54
CA GLY A 199 19.36 1.69 11.95
C GLY A 199 19.14 0.87 13.22
N ARG A 200 20.17 0.65 14.05
CA ARG A 200 20.09 -0.15 15.29
C ARG A 200 18.92 0.28 16.19
N PHE A 201 18.77 1.57 16.47
CA PHE A 201 17.70 2.07 17.33
C PHE A 201 16.31 1.87 16.74
N LEU A 202 16.12 2.10 15.44
CA LEU A 202 14.84 1.84 14.79
C LEU A 202 14.50 0.34 14.83
N ALA A 203 15.48 -0.53 14.61
CA ALA A 203 15.28 -1.97 14.70
C ALA A 203 14.86 -2.43 16.10
N GLU A 204 15.50 -1.89 17.14
CA GLU A 204 15.17 -2.22 18.52
C GLU A 204 13.76 -1.78 18.91
N VAL A 205 13.35 -0.55 18.59
CA VAL A 205 11.97 -0.11 18.86
C VAL A 205 10.95 -0.90 18.04
N THR A 206 11.28 -1.25 16.78
CA THR A 206 10.42 -2.09 15.95
C THR A 206 10.20 -3.46 16.57
N LYS A 207 11.23 -4.07 17.18
CA LYS A 207 11.08 -5.35 17.91
C LYS A 207 10.16 -5.22 19.11
N GLU A 208 10.25 -4.12 19.86
CA GLU A 208 9.32 -3.86 20.97
C GLU A 208 7.88 -3.75 20.47
N VAL A 209 7.65 -3.04 19.36
CA VAL A 209 6.32 -2.93 18.73
C VAL A 209 5.79 -4.28 18.24
N ILE A 210 6.64 -5.07 17.57
CA ILE A 210 6.29 -6.42 17.10
C ILE A 210 5.94 -7.33 18.29
N SER A 211 6.71 -7.27 19.38
CA SER A 211 6.42 -8.06 20.58
C SER A 211 5.06 -7.71 21.18
N ASP A 212 4.70 -6.42 21.21
CA ASP A 212 3.37 -5.98 21.67
C ASP A 212 2.26 -6.47 20.71
N LEU A 213 2.51 -6.46 19.39
CA LEU A 213 1.58 -6.96 18.37
C LEU A 213 1.38 -8.49 18.47
N GLU A 214 2.43 -9.26 18.75
CA GLU A 214 2.35 -10.71 18.96
C GLU A 214 1.58 -11.07 20.23
N ALA A 215 1.74 -10.27 21.29
CA ALA A 215 0.92 -10.39 22.49
C ALA A 215 -0.57 -10.10 22.19
N ALA A 216 -0.84 -9.14 21.31
CA ALA A 216 -2.16 -8.86 20.76
C ALA A 216 -2.57 -9.87 19.68
N LYS A 217 -2.76 -11.13 20.08
CA LYS A 217 -2.96 -12.30 19.20
C LYS A 217 -3.76 -12.03 17.92
N TYR A 218 -4.85 -11.25 17.99
CA TYR A 218 -5.83 -11.02 16.91
C TYR A 218 -5.56 -9.84 15.98
N GLN A 219 -4.48 -9.09 16.20
CA GLN A 219 -4.10 -7.95 15.40
C GLN A 219 -2.88 -8.30 14.54
N MET A 220 -2.99 -7.96 13.26
CA MET A 220 -1.93 -8.13 12.25
C MET A 220 -1.64 -6.79 11.60
N ALA A 221 -0.48 -6.61 10.97
CA ALA A 221 -0.11 -5.35 10.35
C ALA A 221 0.60 -5.52 8.99
N GLU A 222 0.30 -4.60 8.07
CA GLU A 222 0.97 -4.46 6.79
C GLU A 222 1.83 -3.18 6.78
N TYR A 223 3.06 -3.30 7.28
CA TYR A 223 3.95 -2.14 7.45
C TYR A 223 4.55 -1.68 6.12
N ARG A 224 4.51 -0.36 5.89
CA ARG A 224 5.14 0.27 4.73
C ARG A 224 6.52 0.80 5.04
N ILE A 225 7.51 0.40 4.25
CA ILE A 225 8.90 0.84 4.36
C ILE A 225 9.43 1.37 3.02
N SER A 226 10.18 2.48 3.07
CA SER A 226 10.54 3.23 1.86
C SER A 226 11.73 2.66 1.11
N ILE A 227 11.59 2.56 -0.21
CA ILE A 227 12.68 2.59 -1.19
C ILE A 227 12.46 3.83 -2.05
N TYR A 228 13.50 4.65 -2.20
CA TYR A 228 13.38 5.95 -2.88
C TYR A 228 13.77 5.89 -4.35
N GLY A 229 14.50 4.83 -4.78
CA GLY A 229 14.94 4.67 -6.16
C GLY A 229 16.08 5.61 -6.55
N ARG A 230 16.84 6.10 -5.57
CA ARG A 230 18.01 6.98 -5.83
C ARG A 230 19.25 6.19 -6.24
N ARG A 231 19.39 4.98 -5.69
CA ARG A 231 20.53 4.07 -5.90
C ARG A 231 20.03 2.62 -5.82
N ALA A 232 20.52 1.75 -6.69
CA ALA A 232 20.19 0.32 -6.68
C ALA A 232 20.50 -0.36 -5.32
N ALA A 233 21.59 0.06 -4.66
CA ALA A 233 22.01 -0.47 -3.35
C ALA A 233 21.02 -0.22 -2.18
N GLU A 234 19.96 0.59 -2.38
CA GLU A 234 18.94 0.81 -1.35
C GLU A 234 18.23 -0.50 -0.96
N TRP A 235 18.03 -1.41 -1.91
CA TRP A 235 17.42 -2.72 -1.66
C TRP A 235 18.27 -3.62 -0.77
N ASP A 236 19.55 -3.79 -1.10
CA ASP A 236 20.46 -4.63 -0.31
C ASP A 236 20.68 -4.06 1.09
N THR A 237 20.76 -2.73 1.20
CA THR A 237 20.88 -2.05 2.50
C THR A 237 19.67 -2.33 3.36
N LEU A 238 18.46 -2.18 2.80
CA LEU A 238 17.21 -2.44 3.51
C LEU A 238 17.07 -3.92 3.89
N ALA A 239 17.31 -4.84 2.95
CA ALA A 239 17.20 -6.27 3.20
C ALA A 239 18.19 -6.73 4.28
N SER A 240 19.43 -6.22 4.24
CA SER A 240 20.44 -6.47 5.26
C SER A 240 20.01 -5.91 6.62
N TRP A 241 19.40 -4.73 6.67
CA TRP A 241 18.88 -4.16 7.92
C TRP A 241 17.82 -5.07 8.55
N VAL A 242 16.85 -5.56 7.77
CA VAL A 242 15.80 -6.46 8.27
C VAL A 242 16.38 -7.78 8.78
N LEU A 243 17.26 -8.43 8.00
CA LEU A 243 17.85 -9.74 8.34
C LEU A 243 18.82 -9.68 9.50
N ASN A 244 19.77 -8.75 9.48
CA ASN A 244 20.78 -8.62 10.52
C ASN A 244 20.13 -8.31 11.88
N ASN A 245 19.04 -7.54 11.85
CA ASN A 245 18.28 -7.26 13.06
C ASN A 245 17.21 -8.33 13.36
N ARG A 246 16.93 -9.31 12.51
CA ARG A 246 15.89 -10.33 12.72
C ARG A 246 14.51 -9.74 12.98
N ILE A 247 14.07 -8.81 12.12
CA ILE A 247 12.77 -8.13 12.25
C ILE A 247 11.71 -8.95 11.51
N PHE A 248 11.28 -10.05 12.11
CA PHE A 248 10.35 -11.01 11.54
C PHE A 248 9.23 -11.32 12.53
N SER A 249 8.01 -11.48 12.02
CA SER A 249 6.86 -11.94 12.80
C SER A 249 5.81 -12.55 11.89
N ASN A 250 5.07 -13.53 12.38
CA ASN A 250 3.92 -14.08 11.67
C ASN A 250 2.74 -13.08 11.60
N ASN A 251 2.77 -12.04 12.45
CA ASN A 251 1.72 -11.02 12.49
C ASN A 251 2.01 -9.82 11.56
N VAL A 252 3.16 -9.80 10.88
CA VAL A 252 3.64 -8.67 10.10
C VAL A 252 4.06 -9.08 8.70
N VAL A 253 3.57 -8.35 7.71
CA VAL A 253 4.07 -8.39 6.33
C VAL A 253 4.45 -6.99 5.87
N TRP A 254 5.25 -6.90 4.82
CA TRP A 254 5.85 -5.63 4.37
C TRP A 254 5.31 -5.18 3.02
N LEU A 255 5.05 -3.88 2.90
CA LEU A 255 4.87 -3.19 1.63
C LEU A 255 6.03 -2.24 1.40
N ILE A 256 6.48 -2.18 0.15
CA ILE A 256 7.53 -1.25 -0.26
C ILE A 256 6.85 0.01 -0.75
N GLN A 257 7.02 1.12 -0.03
CA GLN A 257 6.48 2.40 -0.43
C GLN A 257 7.49 3.15 -1.29
N LEU A 258 7.05 3.63 -2.45
CA LEU A 258 7.82 4.45 -3.38
C LEU A 258 7.33 5.90 -3.33
N PRO A 259 8.11 6.81 -2.73
CA PRO A 259 7.81 8.24 -2.79
C PRO A 259 7.99 8.81 -4.20
N ARG A 260 6.98 9.51 -4.72
CA ARG A 260 6.99 10.16 -6.05
C ARG A 260 7.79 11.47 -6.01
N LEU A 261 9.09 11.38 -5.77
CA LEU A 261 9.96 12.55 -5.53
C LEU A 261 11.05 12.71 -6.60
N TYR A 262 10.81 12.25 -7.84
CA TYR A 262 11.80 12.32 -8.93
C TYR A 262 12.33 13.74 -9.14
N ASN A 263 11.45 14.74 -9.13
CA ASN A 263 11.84 16.15 -9.30
C ASN A 263 12.89 16.62 -8.27
N ILE A 264 12.84 16.13 -7.03
CA ILE A 264 13.81 16.45 -5.98
C ILE A 264 15.15 15.79 -6.31
N TYR A 265 15.15 14.51 -6.65
CA TYR A 265 16.36 13.75 -6.95
C TYR A 265 17.05 14.22 -8.24
N ARG A 266 16.25 14.64 -9.23
CA ARG A 266 16.70 15.27 -10.46
C ARG A 266 17.33 16.63 -10.17
N GLY A 267 16.68 17.46 -9.35
CA GLY A 267 17.22 18.76 -8.93
C GLY A 267 18.54 18.65 -8.13
N GLN A 268 18.75 17.56 -7.41
CA GLN A 268 20.00 17.25 -6.70
C GLN A 268 21.06 16.59 -7.59
N GLY A 269 20.75 16.27 -8.86
CA GLY A 269 21.65 15.55 -9.76
C GLY A 269 21.89 14.08 -9.39
N THR A 270 21.06 13.50 -8.51
CA THR A 270 21.19 12.09 -8.10
C THR A 270 20.71 11.12 -9.17
N VAL A 271 19.69 11.53 -9.94
CA VAL A 271 19.15 10.78 -11.08
C VAL A 271 19.11 11.65 -12.33
N GLN A 272 19.35 11.05 -13.50
CA GLN A 272 19.46 11.74 -14.78
C GLN A 272 18.15 11.77 -15.56
N ASN A 273 17.37 10.71 -15.50
CA ASN A 273 16.05 10.61 -16.12
C ASN A 273 15.16 9.69 -15.28
N PHE A 274 13.89 9.56 -15.67
CA PHE A 274 12.97 8.69 -14.95
C PHE A 274 13.33 7.21 -15.08
N GLN A 275 13.90 6.78 -16.21
CA GLN A 275 14.36 5.41 -16.40
C GLN A 275 15.37 4.99 -15.33
N GLN A 276 16.36 5.83 -15.02
CA GLN A 276 17.36 5.51 -13.99
C GLN A 276 16.72 5.28 -12.60
N MET A 277 15.63 6.01 -12.29
CA MET A 277 14.88 5.79 -11.05
C MET A 277 14.18 4.42 -11.08
N LEU A 278 13.58 4.04 -12.22
CA LEU A 278 12.97 2.72 -12.41
C LEU A 278 14.01 1.59 -12.34
N ASP A 279 15.18 1.77 -12.94
CA ASP A 279 16.29 0.80 -12.92
C ASP A 279 16.73 0.55 -11.47
N ASN A 280 16.97 1.61 -10.70
CA ASN A 280 17.33 1.51 -9.28
C ASN A 280 16.30 0.75 -8.44
N ILE A 281 15.03 0.73 -8.86
CA ILE A 281 13.94 0.07 -8.14
C ILE A 281 13.77 -1.37 -8.61
N PHE A 282 13.72 -1.62 -9.91
CA PHE A 282 13.29 -2.89 -10.47
C PHE A 282 14.44 -3.80 -10.88
N GLN A 283 15.58 -3.25 -11.31
CA GLN A 283 16.72 -4.07 -11.74
C GLN A 283 17.21 -5.03 -10.64
N PRO A 284 17.42 -4.61 -9.37
CA PRO A 284 17.82 -5.53 -8.30
C PRO A 284 16.78 -6.63 -8.04
N LEU A 285 15.49 -6.33 -8.25
CA LEU A 285 14.40 -7.30 -8.10
C LEU A 285 14.40 -8.35 -9.22
N PHE A 286 14.73 -7.95 -10.45
CA PHE A 286 14.90 -8.88 -11.55
C PHE A 286 16.14 -9.75 -11.36
N GLU A 287 17.29 -9.15 -11.01
CA GLU A 287 18.56 -9.85 -10.76
C GLU A 287 18.39 -10.95 -9.71
N VAL A 288 17.83 -10.62 -8.54
CA VAL A 288 17.60 -11.60 -7.45
C VAL A 288 16.56 -12.66 -7.80
N THR A 289 15.62 -12.35 -8.69
CA THR A 289 14.61 -13.32 -9.14
C THR A 289 15.21 -14.30 -10.15
N VAL A 290 16.09 -13.83 -11.03
CA VAL A 290 16.82 -14.68 -11.98
C VAL A 290 17.81 -15.58 -11.23
N ASP A 291 18.64 -14.99 -10.37
CA ASP A 291 19.62 -15.68 -9.57
C ASP A 291 19.55 -15.23 -8.10
N PRO A 292 18.94 -16.04 -7.21
CA PRO A 292 18.87 -15.73 -5.77
C PRO A 292 20.23 -15.51 -5.09
N SER A 293 21.33 -16.00 -5.66
CA SER A 293 22.67 -15.84 -5.08
C SER A 293 23.29 -14.46 -5.33
N SER A 294 22.76 -13.69 -6.30
CA SER A 294 23.21 -12.33 -6.59
C SER A 294 22.93 -11.37 -5.43
N HIS A 295 21.74 -11.48 -4.81
CA HIS A 295 21.31 -10.69 -3.66
C HIS A 295 20.69 -11.60 -2.58
N PRO A 296 21.48 -12.36 -1.81
CA PRO A 296 20.95 -13.38 -0.90
C PRO A 296 20.08 -12.79 0.22
N ALA A 297 20.48 -11.64 0.77
CA ALA A 297 19.71 -10.93 1.77
C ALA A 297 18.35 -10.46 1.21
N LEU A 298 18.37 -9.89 0.00
CA LEU A 298 17.17 -9.43 -0.68
C LEU A 298 16.21 -10.59 -0.98
N HIS A 299 16.73 -11.75 -1.41
CA HIS A 299 15.91 -12.92 -1.69
C HIS A 299 15.04 -13.31 -0.48
N HIS A 300 15.65 -13.40 0.70
CA HIS A 300 14.93 -13.73 1.93
C HIS A 300 13.97 -12.62 2.36
N PHE A 301 14.38 -11.36 2.25
CA PHE A 301 13.49 -10.24 2.58
C PHE A 301 12.24 -10.22 1.68
N LEU A 302 12.38 -10.48 0.39
CA LEU A 302 11.28 -10.49 -0.56
C LEU A 302 10.23 -11.56 -0.28
N GLN A 303 10.55 -12.62 0.48
CA GLN A 303 9.54 -13.60 0.91
C GLN A 303 8.53 -12.99 1.89
N LEU A 304 8.87 -11.88 2.54
CA LEU A 304 8.02 -11.15 3.49
C LEU A 304 7.35 -9.91 2.88
N VAL A 305 7.81 -9.50 1.70
CA VAL A 305 7.25 -8.38 0.95
C VAL A 305 6.05 -8.88 0.15
N VAL A 306 4.90 -8.28 0.43
CA VAL A 306 3.62 -8.70 -0.14
C VAL A 306 3.05 -7.67 -1.12
N GLY A 307 3.49 -6.42 -1.04
CA GLY A 307 2.97 -5.37 -1.90
C GLY A 307 3.92 -4.21 -2.13
N PHE A 308 3.52 -3.39 -3.10
CA PHE A 308 4.20 -2.19 -3.53
C PHE A 308 3.20 -1.04 -3.48
N ASP A 309 3.59 0.03 -2.80
CA ASP A 309 2.79 1.21 -2.58
C ASP A 309 3.48 2.42 -3.22
N MET A 310 2.70 3.43 -3.59
CA MET A 310 3.17 4.66 -4.18
C MET A 310 2.60 5.82 -3.38
N VAL A 311 3.47 6.73 -2.94
CA VAL A 311 3.13 7.79 -1.98
C VAL A 311 3.68 9.13 -2.44
N ASP A 312 3.01 10.22 -2.11
CA ASP A 312 3.49 11.62 -2.01
C ASP A 312 2.24 12.46 -1.66
N ASP A 313 2.43 13.76 -1.39
CA ASP A 313 1.33 14.72 -1.31
C ASP A 313 0.50 14.73 -2.60
N GLU A 314 -0.66 14.05 -2.57
CA GLU A 314 -1.59 13.99 -3.69
C GLU A 314 -2.18 15.35 -4.08
N SER A 315 -2.14 16.35 -3.19
CA SER A 315 -2.70 17.68 -3.46
C SER A 315 -1.82 18.55 -4.37
N LYS A 316 -0.56 18.15 -4.60
CA LYS A 316 0.34 18.87 -5.49
C LYS A 316 -0.23 18.89 -6.92
N PRO A 317 -0.30 20.07 -7.57
CA PRO A 317 -0.75 20.14 -8.95
C PRO A 317 0.16 19.33 -9.87
N GLU A 318 -0.44 18.47 -10.69
CA GLU A 318 0.26 17.71 -11.72
C GLU A 318 -0.41 17.89 -13.08
N ARG A 319 0.37 17.72 -14.15
CA ARG A 319 -0.15 17.78 -15.51
C ARG A 319 -0.64 16.40 -15.90
N ARG A 320 -1.95 16.25 -16.08
CA ARG A 320 -2.54 15.00 -16.56
C ARG A 320 -1.79 14.50 -17.80
N PRO A 321 -1.39 13.20 -17.83
CA PRO A 321 -0.71 12.63 -19.00
C PRO A 321 -1.54 12.79 -20.27
N SER A 322 -0.86 13.12 -21.37
CA SER A 322 -1.46 13.01 -22.71
C SER A 322 -1.40 11.54 -23.19
N LYS A 323 -1.95 11.26 -24.37
CA LYS A 323 -1.87 9.93 -24.98
C LYS A 323 -0.46 9.56 -25.43
N HIS A 324 0.30 10.55 -25.89
CA HIS A 324 1.68 10.41 -26.34
C HIS A 324 2.60 11.09 -25.33
N MET A 325 2.89 10.37 -24.27
CA MET A 325 3.88 10.79 -23.30
C MET A 325 5.26 10.36 -23.76
N ARG A 326 6.28 11.13 -23.35
CA ARG A 326 7.68 10.73 -23.49
C ARG A 326 7.90 9.39 -22.79
N THR A 327 8.87 8.63 -23.27
CA THR A 327 9.33 7.41 -22.60
C THR A 327 10.09 7.77 -21.30
N PRO A 328 10.28 6.82 -20.36
CA PRO A 328 11.04 7.06 -19.14
C PRO A 328 12.48 7.53 -19.39
N GLU A 329 13.11 7.05 -20.46
CA GLU A 329 14.46 7.40 -20.88
C GLU A 329 14.55 8.87 -21.30
N GLU A 330 13.52 9.34 -21.99
CA GLU A 330 13.36 10.71 -22.50
C GLU A 330 12.76 11.67 -21.45
N TRP A 331 12.35 11.17 -20.28
CA TRP A 331 11.87 11.99 -19.18
C TRP A 331 13.04 12.56 -18.38
N ASP A 332 13.71 13.54 -18.96
CA ASP A 332 14.87 14.24 -18.40
C ASP A 332 14.52 15.61 -17.77
N VAL A 333 13.25 16.02 -17.90
CA VAL A 333 12.72 17.31 -17.45
C VAL A 333 12.74 17.44 -15.92
N PRO A 334 12.86 18.67 -15.37
CA PRO A 334 12.88 18.89 -13.92
C PRO A 334 11.52 18.69 -13.25
N HIS A 335 10.44 18.54 -14.03
CA HIS A 335 9.10 18.35 -13.51
C HIS A 335 8.86 16.89 -13.11
N ASN A 336 8.09 16.70 -12.05
CA ASN A 336 7.70 15.37 -11.59
C ASN A 336 6.73 14.73 -12.62
N PRO A 337 6.92 13.46 -13.00
CA PRO A 337 5.89 12.73 -13.73
C PRO A 337 4.58 12.69 -12.94
N ALA A 338 3.44 12.71 -13.65
CA ALA A 338 2.13 12.63 -13.02
C ALA A 338 1.86 11.24 -12.41
N PHE A 339 0.90 11.16 -11.49
CA PHE A 339 0.51 9.93 -10.80
C PHE A 339 0.29 8.76 -11.75
N ALA A 340 -0.53 8.95 -12.79
CA ALA A 340 -0.87 7.86 -13.72
C ALA A 340 0.34 7.39 -14.54
N TYR A 341 1.31 8.26 -14.79
CA TYR A 341 2.56 7.89 -15.46
C TYR A 341 3.41 6.98 -14.56
N TYR A 342 3.63 7.38 -13.31
CA TYR A 342 4.29 6.53 -12.32
C TYR A 342 3.57 5.18 -12.17
N ALA A 343 2.26 5.21 -11.98
CA ALA A 343 1.45 4.02 -11.74
C ALA A 343 1.58 3.01 -12.88
N TYR A 344 1.57 3.45 -14.15
CA TYR A 344 1.75 2.57 -15.30
C TYR A 344 3.12 1.89 -15.30
N TYR A 345 4.22 2.64 -15.19
CA TYR A 345 5.55 2.04 -15.28
C TYR A 345 5.88 1.17 -14.06
N VAL A 346 5.38 1.53 -12.87
CA VAL A 346 5.45 0.66 -11.70
C VAL A 346 4.66 -0.62 -11.92
N TYR A 347 3.42 -0.52 -12.42
CA TYR A 347 2.59 -1.69 -12.74
C TYR A 347 3.23 -2.59 -13.80
N ALA A 348 3.72 -2.04 -14.91
CA ALA A 348 4.28 -2.81 -16.02
C ALA A 348 5.52 -3.61 -15.60
N ASN A 349 6.40 -2.99 -14.81
CA ASN A 349 7.55 -3.66 -14.24
C ASN A 349 7.14 -4.72 -13.21
N LEU A 350 6.21 -4.40 -12.29
CA LEU A 350 5.70 -5.37 -11.32
C LEU A 350 4.99 -6.55 -11.98
N TYR A 351 4.22 -6.32 -13.05
CA TYR A 351 3.53 -7.38 -13.79
C TYR A 351 4.55 -8.37 -14.36
N THR A 352 5.54 -7.85 -15.07
CA THR A 352 6.62 -8.65 -15.70
C THR A 352 7.43 -9.39 -14.64
N LEU A 353 7.80 -8.71 -13.56
CA LEU A 353 8.49 -9.29 -12.42
C LEU A 353 7.67 -10.41 -11.77
N ASN A 354 6.38 -10.17 -11.51
CA ASN A 354 5.50 -11.15 -10.89
C ASN A 354 5.32 -12.40 -11.77
N LYS A 355 5.18 -12.23 -13.09
CA LYS A 355 5.11 -13.39 -14.01
C LYS A 355 6.39 -14.20 -13.99
N LEU A 356 7.55 -13.54 -13.92
CA LEU A 356 8.83 -14.22 -13.76
C LEU A 356 8.93 -14.94 -12.40
N ARG A 357 8.56 -14.27 -11.30
CA ARG A 357 8.57 -14.85 -9.96
C ARG A 357 7.63 -16.06 -9.85
N GLU A 358 6.42 -15.95 -10.40
CA GLU A 358 5.43 -17.02 -10.51
C GLU A 358 5.99 -18.22 -11.29
N SER A 359 6.66 -17.98 -12.44
CA SER A 359 7.28 -19.04 -13.24
C SER A 359 8.38 -19.82 -12.50
N LYS A 360 8.95 -19.21 -11.45
CA LYS A 360 9.98 -19.81 -10.58
C LYS A 360 9.41 -20.32 -9.25
N GLY A 361 8.10 -20.26 -9.04
CA GLY A 361 7.45 -20.65 -7.78
C GLY A 361 7.76 -19.72 -6.60
N LEU A 362 8.17 -18.48 -6.86
CA LEU A 362 8.40 -17.45 -5.84
C LEU A 362 7.12 -16.66 -5.56
N ASN A 363 7.03 -16.02 -4.39
CA ASN A 363 5.91 -15.16 -4.04
C ASN A 363 5.82 -13.93 -4.97
N THR A 364 4.60 -13.43 -5.19
CA THR A 364 4.33 -12.22 -5.98
C THR A 364 4.07 -11.01 -5.11
N ILE A 365 4.24 -9.81 -5.67
CA ILE A 365 4.10 -8.52 -4.98
C ILE A 365 2.92 -7.75 -5.60
N SER A 366 1.89 -7.46 -4.81
CA SER A 366 0.70 -6.75 -5.30
C SER A 366 0.91 -5.24 -5.44
N PHE A 367 0.25 -4.58 -6.40
CA PHE A 367 0.29 -3.12 -6.51
C PHE A 367 -0.89 -2.48 -5.76
N ARG A 368 -0.60 -1.69 -4.74
CA ARG A 368 -1.54 -1.12 -3.75
C ARG A 368 -1.17 0.33 -3.37
N PRO A 369 -1.37 1.30 -4.28
CA PRO A 369 -0.94 2.68 -4.06
C PRO A 369 -1.86 3.45 -3.09
N HIS A 370 -1.35 4.55 -2.55
CA HIS A 370 -2.19 5.65 -2.07
C HIS A 370 -2.86 6.30 -3.28
N ALA A 371 -4.18 6.44 -3.24
CA ALA A 371 -4.91 7.08 -4.32
C ALA A 371 -6.21 7.73 -3.83
N GLY A 372 -6.41 8.99 -4.21
CA GLY A 372 -7.64 9.70 -3.99
C GLY A 372 -7.89 10.07 -2.53
N GLU A 373 -6.83 10.24 -1.74
CA GLU A 373 -6.91 10.99 -0.48
C GLU A 373 -7.13 12.48 -0.77
N ALA A 374 -6.33 13.00 -1.70
CA ALA A 374 -6.41 14.35 -2.23
C ALA A 374 -6.23 14.31 -3.77
N GLY A 375 -5.79 15.41 -4.37
CA GLY A 375 -5.51 15.44 -5.80
C GLY A 375 -6.70 15.33 -6.74
N ASP A 376 -6.38 15.01 -7.99
CA ASP A 376 -7.33 14.90 -9.10
C ASP A 376 -7.97 13.51 -9.19
N ILE A 377 -9.14 13.46 -9.83
CA ILE A 377 -9.95 12.24 -9.92
C ILE A 377 -9.33 11.16 -10.83
N ASP A 378 -8.37 11.53 -11.67
CA ASP A 378 -7.67 10.61 -12.56
C ASP A 378 -6.73 9.66 -11.82
N HIS A 379 -6.30 9.98 -10.60
CA HIS A 379 -5.58 9.03 -9.73
C HIS A 379 -6.41 7.76 -9.51
N LEU A 380 -7.70 7.95 -9.21
CA LEU A 380 -8.64 6.85 -9.01
C LEU A 380 -9.00 6.13 -10.32
N ALA A 381 -9.00 6.83 -11.46
CA ALA A 381 -9.21 6.19 -12.75
C ALA A 381 -8.02 5.29 -13.15
N ALA A 382 -6.79 5.77 -12.93
CA ALA A 382 -5.57 4.98 -13.14
C ALA A 382 -5.49 3.80 -12.17
N ALA A 383 -5.77 4.03 -10.89
CA ALA A 383 -5.73 2.98 -9.88
C ALA A 383 -6.79 1.89 -10.13
N PHE A 384 -8.00 2.25 -10.59
CA PHE A 384 -9.03 1.30 -10.97
C PHE A 384 -8.55 0.28 -12.02
N LEU A 385 -7.73 0.72 -12.99
CA LEU A 385 -7.23 -0.13 -14.06
C LEU A 385 -6.07 -1.05 -13.64
N LEU A 386 -5.22 -0.58 -12.73
CA LEU A 386 -3.91 -1.19 -12.49
C LEU A 386 -3.78 -1.93 -11.15
N THR A 387 -4.63 -1.62 -10.18
CA THR A 387 -4.37 -1.95 -8.76
C THR A 387 -5.31 -3.02 -8.24
N LYS A 388 -4.85 -3.74 -7.21
CA LYS A 388 -5.68 -4.73 -6.50
C LYS A 388 -6.61 -4.04 -5.48
N ASN A 389 -6.08 -3.07 -4.76
CA ASN A 389 -6.79 -2.21 -3.82
C ASN A 389 -5.99 -0.92 -3.62
N ILE A 390 -6.57 0.07 -2.94
CA ILE A 390 -5.95 1.37 -2.70
C ILE A 390 -6.00 1.75 -1.23
N ALA A 391 -5.06 2.60 -0.80
CA ALA A 391 -5.20 3.37 0.44
C ALA A 391 -6.02 4.64 0.17
N HIS A 392 -6.87 5.02 1.13
CA HIS A 392 -7.81 6.16 1.13
C HIS A 392 -9.04 6.02 0.22
N GLY A 393 -9.02 6.55 -1.01
CA GLY A 393 -10.21 6.62 -1.87
C GLY A 393 -11.29 7.64 -1.42
N ILE A 394 -10.94 8.64 -0.62
CA ILE A 394 -11.85 9.70 -0.14
C ILE A 394 -12.55 10.40 -1.31
N ASN A 395 -11.80 10.70 -2.38
CA ASN A 395 -12.29 11.44 -3.54
C ASN A 395 -13.29 10.66 -4.41
N LEU A 396 -13.51 9.36 -4.18
CA LEU A 396 -14.62 8.63 -4.81
C LEU A 396 -15.98 9.27 -4.51
N ARG A 397 -16.12 10.02 -3.40
CA ARG A 397 -17.32 10.78 -3.05
C ARG A 397 -17.68 11.84 -4.08
N LYS A 398 -16.70 12.30 -4.87
CA LYS A 398 -16.87 13.31 -5.93
C LYS A 398 -17.24 12.67 -7.27
N SER A 399 -17.18 11.34 -7.39
CA SER A 399 -17.38 10.60 -8.63
C SER A 399 -18.30 9.39 -8.44
N PRO A 400 -19.62 9.55 -8.66
CA PRO A 400 -20.54 8.42 -8.62
C PRO A 400 -20.17 7.29 -9.59
N VAL A 401 -19.60 7.63 -10.75
CA VAL A 401 -19.21 6.64 -11.76
C VAL A 401 -18.06 5.77 -11.26
N LEU A 402 -16.95 6.38 -10.83
CA LEU A 402 -15.82 5.60 -10.32
C LEU A 402 -16.20 4.84 -9.05
N GLN A 403 -16.95 5.46 -8.14
CA GLN A 403 -17.41 4.75 -6.94
C GLN A 403 -18.25 3.50 -7.28
N TYR A 404 -19.12 3.59 -8.28
CA TYR A 404 -19.91 2.44 -8.73
C TYR A 404 -19.04 1.37 -9.40
N LEU A 405 -18.02 1.76 -10.17
CA LEU A 405 -17.06 0.81 -10.74
C LEU A 405 -16.24 0.08 -9.67
N TYR A 406 -15.74 0.81 -8.66
CA TYR A 406 -15.06 0.22 -7.50
C TYR A 406 -15.96 -0.74 -6.72
N TYR A 407 -17.25 -0.43 -6.60
CA TYR A 407 -18.24 -1.32 -6.02
C TYR A 407 -18.45 -2.58 -6.87
N LEU A 408 -18.62 -2.44 -8.19
CA LEU A 408 -18.87 -3.57 -9.08
C LEU A 408 -17.67 -4.53 -9.14
N GLU A 409 -16.45 -4.01 -9.21
CA GLU A 409 -15.22 -4.80 -9.22
C GLU A 409 -14.74 -5.21 -7.83
N GLN A 410 -15.37 -4.67 -6.77
CA GLN A 410 -15.01 -4.92 -5.38
C GLN A 410 -13.54 -4.61 -5.07
N ILE A 411 -13.01 -3.53 -5.64
CA ILE A 411 -11.68 -3.00 -5.35
C ILE A 411 -11.66 -2.49 -3.91
N GLY A 412 -10.72 -2.98 -3.11
CA GLY A 412 -10.61 -2.65 -1.69
C GLY A 412 -10.21 -1.20 -1.42
N LEU A 413 -10.79 -0.61 -0.37
CA LEU A 413 -10.45 0.74 0.11
C LEU A 413 -9.95 0.64 1.55
N ASN A 414 -8.65 0.85 1.75
CA ASN A 414 -8.04 0.86 3.07
C ASN A 414 -8.05 2.30 3.61
N MET A 415 -8.99 2.61 4.49
CA MET A 415 -9.28 3.98 4.90
C MET A 415 -8.81 4.25 6.33
N SER A 416 -8.22 5.42 6.55
CA SER A 416 -7.73 5.87 7.86
C SER A 416 -8.46 7.15 8.32
N PRO A 417 -9.73 7.05 8.78
CA PRO A 417 -10.57 8.20 9.12
C PRO A 417 -9.97 9.18 10.12
N LEU A 418 -9.29 8.71 11.18
CA LEU A 418 -8.63 9.59 12.15
C LEU A 418 -7.47 10.37 11.51
N SER A 419 -6.69 9.74 10.63
CA SER A 419 -5.66 10.42 9.83
C SER A 419 -6.29 11.50 8.94
N ASN A 420 -7.32 11.12 8.19
CA ASN A 420 -7.97 12.05 7.25
C ASN A 420 -8.60 13.24 7.98
N ASN A 421 -9.09 13.04 9.22
CA ASN A 421 -9.58 14.10 10.09
C ASN A 421 -8.50 15.13 10.46
N SER A 422 -7.28 14.67 10.70
CA SER A 422 -6.15 15.55 11.00
C SER A 422 -5.66 16.32 9.79
N LEU A 423 -5.78 15.76 8.58
CA LEU A 423 -5.12 16.29 7.38
C LEU A 423 -6.05 16.95 6.35
N PHE A 424 -7.20 16.38 6.05
CA PHE A 424 -7.94 16.74 4.82
C PHE A 424 -9.44 16.94 4.99
N LEU A 425 -10.06 16.24 5.94
CA LEU A 425 -11.51 16.12 6.01
C LEU A 425 -11.99 15.79 7.41
N ASP A 426 -12.79 16.70 7.98
CA ASP A 426 -13.51 16.49 9.24
C ASP A 426 -14.17 15.09 9.35
N TYR A 427 -14.00 14.44 10.50
CA TYR A 427 -14.38 13.06 10.77
C TYR A 427 -15.84 12.76 10.41
N HIS A 428 -16.77 13.67 10.77
CA HIS A 428 -18.20 13.50 10.46
C HIS A 428 -18.52 13.57 8.97
N ARG A 429 -17.64 14.20 8.18
CA ARG A 429 -17.77 14.34 6.73
C ARG A 429 -17.04 13.22 5.99
N ASN A 430 -16.32 12.33 6.68
CA ASN A 430 -15.64 11.20 6.07
C ASN A 430 -16.65 10.29 5.35
N PRO A 431 -16.38 9.85 4.11
CA PRO A 431 -17.35 9.06 3.34
C PRO A 431 -17.36 7.57 3.70
N PHE A 432 -16.50 7.10 4.61
CA PHE A 432 -16.44 5.71 5.05
C PHE A 432 -17.82 5.08 5.37
N PRO A 433 -18.68 5.64 6.25
CA PRO A 433 -19.95 5.01 6.60
C PRO A 433 -20.87 4.86 5.39
N VAL A 434 -20.83 5.80 4.45
CA VAL A 434 -21.59 5.76 3.21
C VAL A 434 -21.05 4.68 2.27
N TYR A 435 -19.74 4.55 2.15
CA TYR A 435 -19.11 3.50 1.32
C TYR A 435 -19.42 2.11 1.88
N PHE A 436 -19.33 1.95 3.19
CA PHE A 436 -19.71 0.73 3.89
C PHE A 436 -21.19 0.38 3.65
N ALA A 437 -22.10 1.36 3.82
CA ALA A 437 -23.52 1.13 3.60
C ALA A 437 -23.82 0.70 2.14
N ARG A 438 -23.15 1.32 1.17
CA ARG A 438 -23.26 0.98 -0.27
C ARG A 438 -22.70 -0.38 -0.64
N GLY A 439 -21.89 -1.00 0.23
CA GLY A 439 -21.28 -2.31 0.01
C GLY A 439 -19.95 -2.26 -0.73
N LEU A 440 -19.26 -1.12 -0.73
CA LEU A 440 -17.85 -1.08 -1.13
C LEU A 440 -17.02 -1.86 -0.10
N ARG A 441 -15.94 -2.49 -0.56
CA ARG A 441 -15.06 -3.29 0.29
C ARG A 441 -14.08 -2.39 1.07
N VAL A 442 -14.61 -1.73 2.09
CA VAL A 442 -13.85 -0.81 2.95
C VAL A 442 -13.23 -1.52 4.16
N THR A 443 -12.08 -1.01 4.61
CA THR A 443 -11.39 -1.43 5.84
C THR A 443 -10.96 -0.19 6.63
N LEU A 444 -10.78 -0.35 7.94
CA LEU A 444 -10.21 0.67 8.80
C LEU A 444 -8.74 0.39 9.05
N SER A 445 -7.92 1.43 8.98
CA SER A 445 -6.47 1.41 9.14
C SER A 445 -5.98 2.64 9.91
N THR A 446 -4.73 2.62 10.36
CA THR A 446 -4.21 3.63 11.31
C THR A 446 -3.36 4.72 10.68
N ASP A 447 -2.77 4.48 9.51
CA ASP A 447 -1.85 5.38 8.82
C ASP A 447 -0.57 5.66 9.62
N ASP A 448 -0.59 6.66 10.50
CA ASP A 448 0.52 7.10 11.34
C ASP A 448 0.15 7.09 12.85
N PRO A 449 0.11 5.91 13.51
CA PRO A 449 -0.18 5.79 14.95
C PRO A 449 0.58 6.78 15.84
N LEU A 450 1.84 7.03 15.53
CA LEU A 450 2.70 7.96 16.24
C LEU A 450 2.13 9.38 16.27
N GLN A 451 1.51 9.81 15.17
CA GLN A 451 1.04 11.18 15.04
C GLN A 451 -0.44 11.33 15.41
N ILE A 452 -1.22 10.25 15.38
CA ILE A 452 -2.69 10.33 15.40
C ILE A 452 -3.28 9.72 16.67
N HIS A 453 -2.81 8.55 17.09
CA HIS A 453 -3.49 7.73 18.09
C HIS A 453 -2.96 7.97 19.50
N MET A 454 -3.85 7.86 20.48
CA MET A 454 -3.52 8.10 21.89
C MET A 454 -3.37 6.81 22.69
N THR A 455 -3.97 5.72 22.24
CA THR A 455 -3.98 4.45 22.95
C THR A 455 -2.79 3.56 22.57
N LYS A 456 -2.60 2.48 23.33
CA LYS A 456 -1.59 1.46 23.02
C LYS A 456 -1.97 0.58 21.83
N GLU A 457 -3.26 0.49 21.52
CA GLU A 457 -3.81 -0.37 20.46
C GLU A 457 -4.45 0.53 19.39
N PRO A 458 -3.65 1.17 18.52
CA PRO A 458 -4.12 2.23 17.62
C PRO A 458 -5.23 1.75 16.67
N LEU A 459 -5.11 0.53 16.15
CA LEU A 459 -6.15 -0.04 15.29
C LEU A 459 -7.47 -0.22 16.04
N VAL A 460 -7.43 -0.69 17.29
CA VAL A 460 -8.65 -0.87 18.09
C VAL A 460 -9.29 0.49 18.39
N GLU A 461 -8.50 1.53 18.66
CA GLU A 461 -8.98 2.90 18.80
C GLU A 461 -9.70 3.40 17.54
N GLU A 462 -9.15 3.14 16.35
CA GLU A 462 -9.81 3.47 15.06
C GLU A 462 -11.21 2.84 14.97
N TYR A 463 -11.32 1.53 15.27
CA TYR A 463 -12.60 0.83 15.27
C TYR A 463 -13.55 1.35 16.36
N SER A 464 -13.05 1.65 17.56
CA SER A 464 -13.86 2.15 18.69
C SER A 464 -14.43 3.54 18.41
N VAL A 465 -13.64 4.44 17.84
CA VAL A 465 -14.11 5.79 17.46
C VAL A 465 -15.12 5.68 16.31
N ALA A 466 -14.82 4.90 15.26
CA ALA A 466 -15.74 4.64 14.16
C ALA A 466 -17.08 4.07 14.63
N ALA A 467 -17.05 3.07 15.52
CA ALA A 467 -18.26 2.48 16.10
C ALA A 467 -19.09 3.49 16.86
N SER A 468 -18.45 4.32 17.69
CA SER A 468 -19.12 5.27 18.57
C SER A 468 -19.74 6.45 17.81
N VAL A 469 -19.02 6.95 16.80
CA VAL A 469 -19.44 8.12 16.02
C VAL A 469 -20.47 7.72 14.94
N TRP A 470 -20.23 6.63 14.22
CA TRP A 470 -21.10 6.19 13.12
C TRP A 470 -22.13 5.13 13.52
N LYS A 471 -22.19 4.77 14.81
CA LYS A 471 -23.16 3.82 15.39
C LYS A 471 -23.10 2.43 14.72
N LEU A 472 -21.88 1.95 14.48
CA LEU A 472 -21.65 0.63 13.90
C LEU A 472 -21.94 -0.46 14.93
N SER A 473 -22.64 -1.52 14.50
CA SER A 473 -22.92 -2.70 15.29
C SER A 473 -21.72 -3.66 15.34
N ALA A 474 -21.77 -4.66 16.22
CA ALA A 474 -20.75 -5.71 16.25
C ALA A 474 -20.64 -6.48 14.93
N ALA A 475 -21.76 -6.73 14.24
CA ALA A 475 -21.78 -7.34 12.91
C ALA A 475 -21.06 -6.47 11.88
N ASP A 476 -21.22 -5.14 11.95
CA ASP A 476 -20.54 -4.21 11.06
C ASP A 476 -19.03 -4.20 11.30
N LEU A 477 -18.59 -4.13 12.57
CA LEU A 477 -17.17 -4.17 12.91
C LEU A 477 -16.52 -5.49 12.51
N CYS A 478 -17.22 -6.61 12.68
CA CYS A 478 -16.73 -7.92 12.23
C CYS A 478 -16.68 -8.02 10.70
N GLU A 479 -17.62 -7.42 9.97
CA GLU A 479 -17.60 -7.34 8.49
C GLU A 479 -16.38 -6.53 8.02
N ILE A 480 -16.12 -5.37 8.64
CA ILE A 480 -14.95 -4.54 8.35
C ILE A 480 -13.64 -5.29 8.67
N ALA A 481 -13.57 -5.98 9.81
CA ALA A 481 -12.43 -6.80 10.20
C ALA A 481 -12.21 -7.96 9.21
N ARG A 482 -13.26 -8.67 8.81
CA ARG A 482 -13.18 -9.71 7.76
C ARG A 482 -12.65 -9.14 6.45
N ASN A 483 -13.16 -7.97 6.03
CA ASN A 483 -12.70 -7.31 4.82
C ASN A 483 -11.21 -6.91 4.91
N SER A 484 -10.71 -6.56 6.10
CA SER A 484 -9.29 -6.26 6.31
C SER A 484 -8.39 -7.46 6.01
N VAL A 485 -8.81 -8.67 6.40
CA VAL A 485 -8.11 -9.91 6.05
C VAL A 485 -8.21 -10.23 4.56
N LEU A 486 -9.34 -9.93 3.92
CA LEU A 486 -9.50 -10.16 2.49
C LEU A 486 -8.70 -9.19 1.62
N ASN A 487 -8.58 -7.93 2.06
CA ASN A 487 -7.82 -6.87 1.39
C ASN A 487 -6.32 -6.98 1.62
N SER A 488 -5.88 -7.59 2.72
CA SER A 488 -4.47 -7.81 2.99
C SER A 488 -3.84 -8.82 2.02
N ASP A 489 -2.52 -8.95 2.03
CA ASP A 489 -1.78 -9.95 1.25
C ASP A 489 -1.03 -10.94 2.13
N PHE A 490 -1.61 -11.26 3.29
CA PHE A 490 -1.18 -12.43 4.06
C PHE A 490 -1.34 -13.73 3.25
N PRO A 491 -0.49 -14.74 3.53
CA PRO A 491 -0.54 -16.05 2.88
C PRO A 491 -1.95 -16.66 2.80
N HIS A 492 -2.16 -17.50 1.78
CA HIS A 492 -3.42 -18.20 1.56
C HIS A 492 -3.86 -19.02 2.78
N GLU A 493 -2.91 -19.74 3.38
CA GLU A 493 -3.13 -20.61 4.54
C GLU A 493 -3.61 -19.81 5.76
N ASP A 494 -3.06 -18.62 5.98
CA ASP A 494 -3.50 -17.71 7.04
C ASP A 494 -4.94 -17.26 6.80
N LYS A 495 -5.29 -16.88 5.56
CA LYS A 495 -6.66 -16.48 5.23
C LYS A 495 -7.66 -17.63 5.36
N GLN A 496 -7.25 -18.86 5.03
CA GLN A 496 -8.06 -20.05 5.28
C GLN A 496 -8.31 -20.25 6.78
N HIS A 497 -7.26 -20.11 7.59
CA HIS A 497 -7.35 -20.22 9.03
C HIS A 497 -8.19 -19.11 9.67
N TRP A 498 -8.10 -17.87 9.17
CA TRP A 498 -8.72 -16.69 9.78
C TRP A 498 -10.15 -16.40 9.33
N VAL A 499 -10.54 -16.83 8.11
CA VAL A 499 -11.84 -16.48 7.51
C VAL A 499 -12.70 -17.71 7.26
N SER A 500 -12.22 -18.65 6.45
CA SER A 500 -12.94 -19.86 6.03
C SER A 500 -12.00 -20.70 5.16
N ASP A 501 -12.12 -22.02 5.21
CA ASP A 501 -11.33 -22.92 4.37
C ASP A 501 -11.57 -22.67 2.87
N THR A 502 -12.71 -22.07 2.53
CA THR A 502 -13.14 -21.71 1.17
C THR A 502 -13.34 -20.20 1.00
N TYR A 503 -12.55 -19.36 1.70
CA TYR A 503 -12.76 -17.90 1.75
C TYR A 503 -12.83 -17.18 0.39
N TRP A 504 -12.28 -17.78 -0.67
CA TRP A 504 -12.30 -17.25 -2.04
C TRP A 504 -13.66 -17.39 -2.74
N LEU A 505 -14.55 -18.25 -2.21
CA LEU A 505 -15.90 -18.41 -2.77
C LEU A 505 -16.78 -17.19 -2.42
N PRO A 506 -17.65 -16.76 -3.34
CA PRO A 506 -18.58 -15.67 -3.07
C PRO A 506 -19.69 -16.09 -2.10
N GLY A 507 -20.31 -15.10 -1.45
CA GLY A 507 -21.44 -15.33 -0.56
C GLY A 507 -21.11 -16.12 0.73
N PRO A 508 -22.12 -16.70 1.39
CA PRO A 508 -21.95 -17.40 2.65
C PRO A 508 -20.99 -18.60 2.58
N SER A 509 -20.83 -19.23 1.41
CA SER A 509 -19.90 -20.35 1.22
C SER A 509 -18.43 -19.96 1.45
N GLY A 510 -18.09 -18.67 1.35
CA GLY A 510 -16.76 -18.16 1.69
C GLY A 510 -16.65 -17.53 3.08
N ASN A 511 -17.59 -17.84 3.98
CA ASN A 511 -17.64 -17.27 5.32
C ASN A 511 -17.90 -18.34 6.39
N ASP A 512 -16.97 -18.50 7.32
CA ASP A 512 -17.20 -19.29 8.53
C ASP A 512 -17.44 -18.36 9.71
N MET A 513 -18.68 -18.32 10.19
CA MET A 513 -19.08 -17.51 11.35
C MET A 513 -18.27 -17.82 12.61
N LYS A 514 -17.76 -19.06 12.78
CA LYS A 514 -16.93 -19.43 13.93
C LYS A 514 -15.51 -18.86 13.85
N LYS A 515 -15.13 -18.30 12.70
CA LYS A 515 -13.85 -17.61 12.48
C LYS A 515 -14.04 -16.09 12.39
N THR A 516 -15.05 -15.63 11.63
CA THR A 516 -15.25 -14.21 11.30
C THR A 516 -16.25 -13.48 12.18
N ASN A 517 -17.15 -14.21 12.85
CA ASN A 517 -18.31 -13.66 13.55
C ASN A 517 -19.22 -12.75 12.68
N VAL A 518 -19.15 -12.88 11.35
CA VAL A 518 -20.02 -12.13 10.43
C VAL A 518 -21.22 -13.01 10.07
N PRO A 519 -22.46 -12.61 10.40
CA PRO A 519 -23.65 -13.40 10.09
C PRO A 519 -23.76 -13.76 8.62
N ASN A 520 -24.09 -15.02 8.32
CA ASN A 520 -24.29 -15.46 6.93
C ASN A 520 -25.44 -14.70 6.24
N ILE A 521 -26.43 -14.22 6.99
CA ILE A 521 -27.51 -13.36 6.48
C ILE A 521 -26.95 -12.04 5.90
N ARG A 522 -25.94 -11.45 6.56
CA ARG A 522 -25.25 -10.24 6.07
C ARG A 522 -24.50 -10.53 4.78
N VAL A 523 -23.72 -11.61 4.76
CA VAL A 523 -22.89 -11.99 3.61
C VAL A 523 -23.76 -12.33 2.40
N GLN A 524 -24.87 -13.03 2.62
CA GLN A 524 -25.86 -13.34 1.59
C GLN A 524 -26.45 -12.05 0.99
N PHE A 525 -26.90 -11.12 1.84
CA PHE A 525 -27.42 -9.83 1.38
C PHE A 525 -26.41 -9.08 0.50
N ARG A 526 -25.16 -8.95 0.95
CA ARG A 526 -24.10 -8.28 0.19
C ARG A 526 -23.89 -8.93 -1.18
N ASN A 527 -23.85 -10.27 -1.21
CA ASN A 527 -23.64 -11.04 -2.43
C ASN A 527 -24.81 -10.89 -3.41
N ASP A 528 -26.05 -10.98 -2.93
CA ASP A 528 -27.25 -10.90 -3.78
C ASP A 528 -27.41 -9.50 -4.39
N VAL A 529 -27.17 -8.45 -3.60
CA VAL A 529 -27.23 -7.07 -4.13
C VAL A 529 -26.14 -6.87 -5.18
N LEU A 530 -24.90 -7.31 -4.91
CA LEU A 530 -23.81 -7.19 -5.88
C LEU A 530 -24.08 -7.98 -7.17
N ALA A 531 -24.55 -9.22 -7.05
CA ALA A 531 -24.89 -10.05 -8.20
C ALA A 531 -26.00 -9.40 -9.05
N ALA A 532 -27.02 -8.82 -8.40
CA ALA A 532 -28.09 -8.11 -9.11
C ALA A 532 -27.60 -6.84 -9.83
N GLU A 533 -26.71 -6.06 -9.20
CA GLU A 533 -26.12 -4.87 -9.86
C GLU A 533 -25.22 -5.26 -11.04
N ARG A 534 -24.40 -6.30 -10.90
CA ARG A 534 -23.59 -6.84 -12.01
C ARG A 534 -24.45 -7.36 -13.16
N ALA A 535 -25.51 -8.12 -12.85
CA ALA A 535 -26.45 -8.63 -13.86
C ALA A 535 -27.15 -7.49 -14.62
N LEU A 536 -27.52 -6.41 -13.92
CA LEU A 536 -28.11 -5.22 -14.53
C LEU A 536 -27.15 -4.57 -15.56
N VAL A 537 -25.89 -4.38 -15.18
CA VAL A 537 -24.87 -3.81 -16.07
C VAL A 537 -24.62 -4.72 -17.27
N ALA A 538 -24.47 -6.03 -17.04
CA ALA A 538 -24.28 -7.02 -18.10
C ALA A 538 -25.45 -7.06 -19.10
N ALA A 539 -26.69 -6.98 -18.61
CA ALA A 539 -27.88 -6.88 -19.46
C ALA A 539 -27.87 -5.59 -20.30
N GLY A 540 -27.44 -4.47 -19.72
CA GLY A 540 -27.24 -3.21 -20.44
C GLY A 540 -26.20 -3.31 -21.55
N VAL A 541 -25.06 -3.98 -21.28
CA VAL A 541 -24.02 -4.25 -22.27
C VAL A 541 -24.57 -5.12 -23.41
N ALA A 542 -25.23 -6.24 -23.09
CA ALA A 542 -25.83 -7.12 -24.10
C ALA A 542 -26.85 -6.36 -24.99
N GLN A 543 -27.67 -5.51 -24.38
CA GLN A 543 -28.63 -4.68 -25.13
C GLN A 543 -27.93 -3.64 -26.02
N ALA A 544 -26.85 -3.02 -25.54
CA ALA A 544 -26.07 -2.08 -26.33
C ALA A 544 -25.41 -2.75 -27.52
N THR A 545 -24.80 -3.93 -27.32
CA THR A 545 -24.20 -4.75 -28.37
C THR A 545 -25.23 -5.16 -29.42
N ALA A 546 -26.41 -5.64 -29.01
CA ALA A 546 -27.49 -6.00 -29.92
C ALA A 546 -28.00 -4.81 -30.76
N LYS A 547 -27.87 -3.58 -30.25
CA LYS A 547 -28.22 -2.34 -30.95
C LYS A 547 -27.06 -1.76 -31.77
N GLY A 548 -25.93 -2.45 -31.89
CA GLY A 548 -24.74 -1.97 -32.58
C GLY A 548 -24.06 -0.76 -31.91
N ARG A 549 -24.27 -0.58 -30.59
CA ARG A 549 -23.73 0.55 -29.81
C ARG A 549 -22.54 0.13 -28.92
N ALA A 550 -21.84 -0.94 -29.30
CA ALA A 550 -20.65 -1.37 -28.57
C ALA A 550 -19.58 -0.27 -28.67
N LEU A 551 -19.10 0.19 -27.52
CA LEU A 551 -17.92 1.05 -27.47
C LEU A 551 -16.70 0.16 -27.65
N HIS A 552 -16.03 0.26 -28.79
CA HIS A 552 -14.69 -0.28 -28.95
C HIS A 552 -13.73 0.67 -28.23
N VAL A 553 -13.34 0.29 -27.02
CA VAL A 553 -12.18 0.87 -26.35
C VAL A 553 -10.97 0.11 -26.91
N SER A 554 -10.04 0.85 -27.52
CA SER A 554 -8.89 0.29 -28.25
C SER A 554 -7.84 -0.24 -27.31
#